data_AF-A0A7W0QRM6-F1
#
_entry.id   AF-A0A7W0QRM6-F1
#
_cell.length_a   1.000
_cell.length_b   1.000
_cell.length_c   1.000
_cell.angle_alpha   90.00
_cell.angle_beta   90.00
_cell.angle_gamma   90.00
#
_symmetry.space_group_name_H-M   'P 1'
#
loop_
_entity.id
_entity.type
_entity.pdbx_description
1 polymer ?
#
loop_
_entity_poly.entity_id
_entity_poly.type
_entity_poly.pdbx_seq_one_letter_code
_entity_poly.pdbx_strand_id
1 'polypeptide(L)'
;MDEQEMAVAPGNDAAPPDLVAFVDSSAIVAMVDANDNTHGAAVSAYAELLQQGYKLFTTNHVIAETVDLLDAGVGPDVARRWLRDHRLSIYHADEQDERRARALVISSRNPRGLSYVDAVSLVVMEKFGVADAFAVDPHFLNETA
;
A
#
# COMPACT_ATOMS: atom_id res chain seq x y z
N MET A 1 59.56 -3.42 -18.04
CA MET A 1 58.19 -3.93 -18.21
C MET A 1 57.86 -4.54 -16.87
N ASP A 2 57.20 -3.78 -16.01
CA ASP A 2 56.65 -4.28 -14.75
C ASP A 2 55.25 -3.69 -14.62
N GLU A 3 54.29 -4.59 -14.58
CA GLU A 3 52.87 -4.32 -14.41
C GLU A 3 52.61 -3.98 -12.93
N GLN A 4 52.04 -2.81 -12.65
CA GLN A 4 51.45 -2.52 -11.34
C GLN A 4 49.99 -2.12 -11.53
N GLU A 5 49.16 -3.16 -11.42
CA GLU A 5 47.94 -3.23 -10.60
C GLU A 5 47.00 -2.01 -10.61
N MET A 6 45.99 -2.08 -11.49
CA MET A 6 44.81 -1.22 -11.42
C MET A 6 43.95 -1.62 -10.21
N ALA A 7 43.86 -0.74 -9.22
CA ALA A 7 42.90 -0.87 -8.12
C ALA A 7 41.46 -0.80 -8.67
N VAL A 8 40.76 -1.93 -8.65
CA VAL A 8 39.31 -1.99 -8.89
C VAL A 8 38.62 -1.47 -7.62
N ALA A 9 37.94 -0.33 -7.74
CA ALA A 9 37.07 0.18 -6.69
C ALA A 9 35.97 -0.87 -6.38
N PRO A 10 35.59 -1.08 -5.11
CA PRO A 10 34.54 -2.02 -4.78
C PRO A 10 33.23 -1.56 -5.44
N GLY A 11 32.67 -2.41 -6.29
CA GLY A 11 31.33 -2.27 -6.80
C GLY A 11 30.36 -2.20 -5.62
N ASN A 12 29.50 -1.19 -5.63
CA ASN A 12 28.44 -1.05 -4.64
C ASN A 12 27.37 -2.12 -4.93
N ASP A 13 27.64 -3.37 -4.55
CA ASP A 13 26.69 -4.48 -4.55
C ASP A 13 25.69 -4.29 -3.40
N ALA A 14 24.96 -3.18 -3.41
CA ALA A 14 23.73 -3.11 -2.64
C ALA A 14 22.79 -4.15 -3.25
N ALA A 15 22.35 -5.11 -2.44
CA ALA A 15 21.26 -6.00 -2.82
C ALA A 15 20.12 -5.14 -3.41
N PRO A 16 19.43 -5.61 -4.48
CA PRO A 16 18.30 -4.87 -5.00
C PRO A 16 17.36 -4.55 -3.84
N PRO A 17 16.83 -3.31 -3.75
CA PRO A 17 15.92 -2.97 -2.68
C PRO A 17 14.80 -4.00 -2.63
N ASP A 18 14.42 -4.43 -1.42
CA ASP A 18 13.26 -5.28 -1.25
C ASP A 18 12.10 -4.62 -2.00
N LEU A 19 11.50 -5.33 -2.96
CA LEU A 19 10.30 -4.85 -3.64
C LEU A 19 9.17 -4.89 -2.62
N VAL A 20 8.70 -3.72 -2.20
CA VAL A 20 7.66 -3.57 -1.18
C VAL A 20 6.59 -2.67 -1.74
N ALA A 21 5.33 -3.10 -1.64
CA ALA A 21 4.19 -2.28 -2.03
C ALA A 21 3.18 -2.19 -0.89
N PHE A 22 2.63 -0.99 -0.72
CA PHE A 22 1.49 -0.75 0.15
C PHE A 22 0.20 -1.25 -0.50
N VAL A 23 -0.70 -1.87 0.25
CA VAL A 23 -1.99 -2.33 -0.25
C VAL A 23 -3.11 -1.47 0.32
N ASP A 24 -3.86 -0.84 -0.58
CA ASP A 24 -4.99 0.02 -0.26
C ASP A 24 -6.32 -0.75 -0.13
N SER A 25 -7.31 -0.16 0.55
CA SER A 25 -8.63 -0.75 0.73
C SER A 25 -9.33 -0.99 -0.61
N SER A 26 -9.17 -0.08 -1.57
CA SER A 26 -9.78 -0.20 -2.91
C SER A 26 -9.31 -1.45 -3.66
N ALA A 27 -8.01 -1.76 -3.60
CA ALA A 27 -7.45 -2.96 -4.21
C ALA A 27 -7.96 -4.23 -3.54
N ILE A 28 -8.10 -4.21 -2.22
CA ILE A 28 -8.64 -5.34 -1.48
C ILE A 28 -10.10 -5.58 -1.84
N VAL A 29 -10.92 -4.53 -1.83
CA VAL A 29 -12.35 -4.62 -2.18
C VAL A 29 -12.50 -5.17 -3.61
N ALA A 30 -11.75 -4.64 -4.58
CA ALA A 30 -11.76 -5.13 -5.95
C ALA A 30 -11.36 -6.61 -6.06
N MET A 31 -10.38 -7.08 -5.27
CA MET A 31 -10.01 -8.50 -5.25
C MET A 31 -11.10 -9.39 -4.64
N VAL A 32 -11.89 -8.89 -3.69
CA VAL A 32 -12.89 -9.68 -2.95
C VAL A 32 -14.23 -9.70 -3.67
N ASP A 33 -14.66 -8.58 -4.25
CA ASP A 33 -15.93 -8.49 -4.98
C ASP A 33 -15.77 -8.98 -6.42
N ALA A 34 -16.17 -10.21 -6.67
CA ALA A 34 -16.12 -10.81 -8.01
C ALA A 34 -17.05 -10.12 -9.04
N ASN A 35 -18.00 -9.30 -8.59
CA ASN A 35 -18.87 -8.52 -9.47
C ASN A 35 -18.33 -7.10 -9.75
N ASP A 36 -17.24 -6.70 -9.09
CA ASP A 36 -16.60 -5.42 -9.35
C ASP A 36 -15.97 -5.42 -10.76
N ASN A 37 -16.20 -4.36 -11.53
CA ASN A 37 -15.65 -4.23 -12.89
C ASN A 37 -14.11 -4.23 -12.91
N THR A 38 -13.47 -3.88 -11.80
CA THR A 38 -12.03 -3.87 -11.61
C THR A 38 -11.48 -5.19 -11.06
N HIS A 39 -12.33 -6.16 -10.71
CA HIS A 39 -11.92 -7.44 -10.12
C HIS A 39 -10.85 -8.17 -10.95
N GLY A 40 -11.09 -8.35 -12.25
CA GLY A 40 -10.15 -9.05 -13.12
C GLY A 40 -8.80 -8.35 -13.23
N ALA A 41 -8.79 -7.01 -13.23
CA ALA A 41 -7.56 -6.22 -13.24
C ALA A 41 -6.81 -6.33 -11.90
N ALA A 42 -7.53 -6.25 -10.77
CA ALA A 42 -6.94 -6.39 -9.44
C ALA A 42 -6.31 -7.77 -9.22
N VAL A 43 -7.00 -8.85 -9.63
CA VAL A 43 -6.46 -10.23 -9.55
C VAL A 43 -5.20 -10.39 -10.39
N SER A 44 -5.19 -9.80 -11.60
CA SER A 44 -4.02 -9.87 -12.49
C SER A 44 -2.84 -9.09 -11.92
N ALA A 45 -3.06 -7.86 -11.45
CA ALA A 45 -2.04 -7.04 -10.82
C ALA A 45 -1.47 -7.69 -9.55
N TYR A 46 -2.32 -8.29 -8.71
CA TYR A 46 -1.88 -9.04 -7.54
C TYR A 46 -0.96 -10.22 -7.92
N ALA A 47 -1.33 -10.98 -8.96
CA ALA A 47 -0.50 -12.08 -9.44
C ALA A 47 0.87 -11.59 -9.97
N GLU A 48 0.89 -10.46 -10.69
CA GLU A 48 2.13 -9.85 -11.18
C GLU A 48 3.04 -9.38 -10.04
N LEU A 49 2.50 -8.71 -9.02
CA LEU A 49 3.24 -8.29 -7.83
C LEU A 49 3.91 -9.49 -7.14
N LEU A 50 3.16 -10.59 -6.95
CA LEU A 50 3.71 -11.81 -6.37
C LEU A 50 4.80 -12.45 -7.23
N GLN A 51 4.62 -12.49 -8.56
CA GLN A 51 5.62 -13.02 -9.49
C GLN A 51 6.91 -12.20 -9.51
N GLN A 52 6.79 -10.88 -9.36
CA GLN A 52 7.93 -9.97 -9.26
C GLN A 52 8.63 -10.04 -7.90
N GLY A 53 8.04 -10.71 -6.90
CA GLY A 53 8.62 -10.87 -5.57
C GLY A 53 8.31 -9.73 -4.60
N TYR A 54 7.25 -8.95 -4.85
CA TYR A 54 6.82 -7.91 -3.92
C TYR A 54 6.38 -8.49 -2.57
N LYS A 55 6.85 -7.87 -1.50
CA LYS A 55 6.29 -8.00 -0.15
C LYS A 55 5.18 -6.98 0.01
N LEU A 56 4.00 -7.45 0.40
CA LEU A 56 2.81 -6.61 0.54
C LEU A 56 2.51 -6.34 2.01
N PHE A 57 2.17 -5.09 2.32
CA PHE A 57 1.73 -4.69 3.65
C PHE A 57 0.65 -3.60 3.58
N THR A 58 -0.05 -3.40 4.69
CA THR A 58 -1.10 -2.37 4.81
C THR A 58 -1.14 -1.81 6.23
N THR A 59 -2.05 -0.88 6.54
CA THR A 59 -2.25 -0.35 7.90
C THR A 59 -3.49 -0.91 8.58
N ASN A 60 -3.52 -0.86 9.91
CA ASN A 60 -4.72 -1.16 10.69
C ASN A 60 -5.93 -0.28 10.32
N HIS A 61 -5.70 0.94 9.82
CA HIS A 61 -6.75 1.85 9.34
C HIS A 61 -7.35 1.36 8.01
N VAL A 62 -6.51 0.91 7.07
CA VAL A 62 -6.99 0.26 5.83
C VAL A 62 -7.74 -1.03 6.13
N ILE A 63 -7.30 -1.84 7.11
CA ILE A 63 -8.05 -3.03 7.53
C ILE A 63 -9.46 -2.64 8.00
N ALA A 64 -9.59 -1.62 8.85
CA ALA A 64 -10.88 -1.18 9.37
C ALA A 64 -11.80 -0.69 8.23
N GLU A 65 -11.29 0.18 7.36
CA GLU A 65 -12.06 0.68 6.21
C GLU A 65 -12.46 -0.43 5.25
N THR A 66 -11.56 -1.39 4.98
CA THR A 66 -11.86 -2.54 4.13
C THR A 66 -13.03 -3.35 4.69
N VAL A 67 -13.06 -3.59 6.01
CA VAL A 67 -14.18 -4.30 6.64
C VAL A 67 -15.48 -3.55 6.45
N ASP A 68 -15.49 -2.24 6.68
CA ASP A 68 -16.69 -1.40 6.54
C ASP A 68 -17.18 -1.36 5.08
N LEU A 69 -16.27 -1.24 4.12
CA LEU A 69 -16.59 -1.25 2.68
C LEU A 69 -17.14 -2.60 2.24
N LEU A 70 -16.54 -3.71 2.67
CA LEU A 70 -17.04 -5.05 2.34
C LEU A 70 -18.39 -5.33 3.01
N ASP A 71 -18.60 -4.87 4.25
CA ASP A 71 -19.86 -5.05 4.98
C ASP A 71 -21.01 -4.34 4.25
N ALA A 72 -20.77 -3.10 3.82
CA ALA A 72 -21.74 -2.28 3.11
C ALA A 72 -21.95 -2.70 1.64
N GLY A 73 -20.88 -3.10 0.93
CA GLY A 73 -20.89 -3.33 -0.51
C GLY A 73 -21.19 -4.79 -0.91
N VAL A 74 -20.58 -5.76 -0.22
CA VAL A 74 -20.66 -7.19 -0.59
C VAL A 74 -21.52 -7.98 0.40
N GLY A 75 -21.42 -7.61 1.67
CA GLY A 75 -22.24 -8.15 2.75
C GLY A 75 -21.42 -8.62 3.96
N PRO A 76 -22.07 -8.68 5.13
CA PRO A 76 -21.39 -8.81 6.42
C PRO A 76 -20.68 -10.17 6.61
N ASP A 77 -21.17 -11.22 5.96
CA ASP A 77 -20.53 -12.54 6.05
C ASP A 77 -19.24 -12.63 5.23
N VAL A 78 -19.15 -11.89 4.14
CA VAL A 78 -17.91 -11.78 3.34
C VAL A 78 -16.89 -10.94 4.10
N ALA A 79 -17.30 -9.79 4.66
CA ALA A 79 -16.44 -8.94 5.48
C ALA A 79 -15.82 -9.71 6.67
N ARG A 80 -16.65 -10.45 7.41
CA ARG A 80 -16.19 -11.29 8.54
C ARG A 80 -15.25 -12.41 8.12
N ARG A 81 -15.51 -13.04 6.96
CA ARG A 81 -14.62 -14.08 6.43
C ARG A 81 -13.28 -13.48 6.02
N TRP A 82 -13.29 -12.37 5.29
CA TRP A 82 -12.09 -11.68 4.86
C TRP A 82 -11.24 -11.25 6.07
N LEU A 83 -11.84 -10.62 7.08
CA LEU A 83 -11.14 -10.20 8.31
C LEU A 83 -10.46 -11.37 9.04
N ARG A 84 -11.07 -12.55 9.03
CA ARG A 84 -10.51 -13.75 9.65
C ARG A 84 -9.35 -14.35 8.84
N ASP A 85 -9.48 -14.32 7.52
CA ASP A 85 -8.68 -15.18 6.64
C ASP A 85 -7.55 -14.42 5.91
N HIS A 86 -7.55 -13.08 5.91
CA HIS A 86 -6.47 -12.32 5.28
C HIS A 86 -5.10 -12.64 5.91
N ARG A 87 -4.04 -12.48 5.12
CA ARG A 87 -2.64 -12.76 5.51
C ARG A 87 -1.70 -11.59 5.24
N LEU A 88 -2.25 -10.40 4.99
CA LEU A 88 -1.48 -9.18 4.81
C LEU A 88 -0.68 -8.86 6.09
N SER A 89 0.56 -8.40 5.90
CA SER A 89 1.35 -7.81 6.98
C SER A 89 0.71 -6.48 7.37
N ILE A 90 0.31 -6.34 8.64
CA ILE A 90 -0.33 -5.12 9.14
C ILE A 90 0.69 -4.30 9.91
N TYR A 91 0.87 -3.07 9.47
CA TYR A 91 1.51 -2.03 10.27
C TYR A 91 0.45 -1.32 11.14
N HIS A 92 0.70 -1.26 12.45
CA HIS A 92 -0.16 -0.54 13.37
C HIS A 92 0.36 0.90 13.49
N ALA A 93 -0.42 1.86 12.98
CA ALA A 93 -0.11 3.28 13.08
C ALA A 93 0.01 3.70 14.55
N ASP A 94 1.10 4.38 14.88
CA ASP A 94 1.34 4.91 16.21
C ASP A 94 0.81 6.36 16.33
N GLU A 95 0.90 6.93 17.54
CA GLU A 95 0.44 8.30 17.81
C GLU A 95 1.16 9.35 16.93
N GLN A 96 2.43 9.12 16.57
CA GLN A 96 3.17 10.03 15.73
C GLN A 96 2.71 9.95 14.28
N ASP A 97 2.43 8.76 13.77
CA ASP A 97 1.87 8.54 12.43
C ASP A 97 0.50 9.24 12.33
N GLU A 98 -0.37 9.02 13.31
CA GLU A 98 -1.71 9.60 13.38
C GLU A 98 -1.69 11.13 13.50
N ARG A 99 -0.73 11.68 14.27
CA ARG A 99 -0.54 13.13 14.39
C ARG A 99 -0.10 13.76 13.06
N ARG A 100 0.82 13.11 12.33
CA ARG A 100 1.26 13.56 11.00
C ARG A 100 0.12 13.47 10.00
N ALA A 101 -0.62 12.36 9.97
CA ALA A 101 -1.77 12.17 9.10
C ALA A 101 -2.85 13.23 9.35
N ARG A 102 -3.14 13.54 10.63
CA ARG A 102 -4.07 14.61 11.00
C ARG A 102 -3.63 15.97 10.46
N ALA A 103 -2.36 16.31 10.61
CA ALA A 103 -1.83 17.57 10.07
C ALA A 103 -1.95 17.59 8.54
N LEU A 104 -1.66 16.48 7.87
CA LEU A 104 -1.76 16.34 6.42
C LEU A 104 -3.20 16.60 5.94
N VAL A 105 -4.19 15.93 6.52
CA VAL A 105 -5.63 16.15 6.22
C VAL A 105 -6.03 17.62 6.41
N ILE A 106 -5.67 18.24 7.54
CA ILE A 106 -6.02 19.64 7.85
C ILE A 106 -5.39 20.61 6.84
N SER A 107 -4.18 20.31 6.38
CA SER A 107 -3.44 21.14 5.44
C SER A 107 -3.79 20.91 3.97
N SER A 108 -4.45 19.79 3.64
CA SER A 108 -4.72 19.37 2.26
C SER A 108 -5.51 20.44 1.50
N ARG A 109 -5.13 20.64 0.23
CA ARG A 109 -5.78 21.57 -0.70
C ARG A 109 -6.52 20.85 -1.83
N ASN A 110 -6.51 19.52 -1.82
CA ASN A 110 -7.19 18.71 -2.80
C ASN A 110 -8.71 18.97 -2.75
N PRO A 111 -9.35 19.43 -3.84
CA PRO A 111 -10.78 19.68 -3.88
C PRO A 111 -11.65 18.44 -3.62
N ARG A 112 -11.11 17.24 -3.85
CA ARG A 112 -11.78 15.96 -3.58
C ARG A 112 -11.72 15.57 -2.10
N GLY A 113 -10.92 16.28 -1.31
CA GLY A 113 -10.56 15.89 0.05
C GLY A 113 -9.41 14.88 0.07
N LEU A 114 -8.96 14.57 1.28
CA LEU A 114 -8.01 13.51 1.59
C LEU A 114 -8.60 12.74 2.77
N SER A 115 -8.87 11.45 2.61
CA SER A 115 -9.42 10.66 3.71
C SER A 115 -8.37 10.52 4.81
N TYR A 116 -8.83 10.24 6.04
CA TYR A 116 -7.89 9.99 7.13
C TYR A 116 -7.09 8.70 6.92
N VAL A 117 -7.71 7.69 6.28
CA VAL A 117 -7.07 6.42 5.95
C VAL A 117 -5.94 6.65 4.95
N ASP A 118 -6.21 7.38 3.86
CA ASP A 118 -5.20 7.74 2.85
C ASP A 118 -4.07 8.56 3.44
N ALA A 119 -4.39 9.53 4.30
CA ALA A 119 -3.37 10.33 4.98
C ALA A 119 -2.46 9.48 5.88
N VAL A 120 -3.02 8.49 6.59
CA VAL A 120 -2.21 7.54 7.38
C VAL A 120 -1.36 6.67 6.45
N SER A 121 -1.93 6.16 5.37
CA SER A 121 -1.23 5.36 4.37
C SER A 121 -0.03 6.11 3.78
N LEU A 122 -0.22 7.35 3.35
CA LEU A 122 0.84 8.21 2.81
C LEU A 122 1.95 8.46 3.83
N VAL A 123 1.60 8.77 5.09
CA VAL A 123 2.58 8.98 6.17
C VAL A 123 3.39 7.72 6.44
N VAL A 124 2.75 6.56 6.44
CA VAL A 124 3.40 5.27 6.68
C VAL A 124 4.30 4.87 5.51
N MET A 125 3.84 5.07 4.27
CA MET A 125 4.66 4.86 3.07
C MET A 125 5.91 5.74 3.09
N GLU A 126 5.76 7.03 3.40
CA GLU A 126 6.87 7.96 3.55
C GLU A 126 7.85 7.51 4.65
N LYS A 127 7.33 7.09 5.82
CA LYS A 127 8.12 6.59 6.95
C LYS A 127 9.00 5.39 6.58
N PHE A 128 8.50 4.50 5.74
CA PHE A 128 9.22 3.30 5.31
C PHE A 128 9.97 3.45 3.98
N GLY A 129 9.89 4.60 3.33
CA GLY A 129 10.49 4.81 2.01
C GLY A 129 9.85 3.94 0.92
N VAL A 130 8.58 3.58 1.07
CA VAL A 130 7.81 2.78 0.11
C VAL A 130 7.17 3.72 -0.90
N ALA A 131 7.49 3.54 -2.19
CA ALA A 131 6.95 4.35 -3.27
C ALA A 131 5.85 3.66 -4.08
N ASP A 132 5.75 2.34 -3.98
CA ASP A 132 4.78 1.55 -4.74
C ASP A 132 3.51 1.30 -3.92
N ALA A 133 2.35 1.44 -4.57
CA ALA A 133 1.05 1.16 -3.99
C ALA A 133 0.23 0.28 -4.94
N PHE A 134 -0.45 -0.71 -4.37
CA PHE A 134 -1.49 -1.46 -5.03
C PHE A 134 -2.85 -0.88 -4.61
N ALA A 135 -3.41 -0.05 -5.49
CA ALA A 135 -4.67 0.67 -5.32
C ALA A 135 -5.42 0.72 -6.66
N VAL A 136 -6.74 0.91 -6.61
CA VAL A 136 -7.57 1.09 -7.82
C VAL A 136 -7.57 2.55 -8.28
N ASP A 137 -7.51 3.52 -7.36
CA ASP A 137 -7.40 4.94 -7.74
C ASP A 137 -5.97 5.27 -8.23
N PRO A 138 -5.77 5.64 -9.51
CA PRO A 138 -4.46 6.04 -10.02
C PRO A 138 -3.94 7.34 -9.38
N HIS A 139 -4.75 8.07 -8.63
CA HIS A 139 -4.38 9.32 -7.95
C HIS A 139 -3.96 9.16 -6.49
N PHE A 140 -4.02 7.95 -5.92
CA PHE A 140 -3.72 7.68 -4.50
C PHE A 140 -2.44 8.37 -3.97
N LEU A 141 -1.34 8.32 -4.74
CA LEU A 141 -0.06 8.93 -4.35
C LEU A 141 -0.01 10.46 -4.46
N ASN A 142 -0.98 11.08 -5.12
CA ASN A 142 -1.03 12.51 -5.42
C ASN A 142 -2.15 13.25 -4.68
N GLU A 143 -2.78 12.62 -3.68
CA GLU A 143 -3.97 13.16 -3.02
C GLU A 143 -3.72 14.38 -2.14
N THR A 144 -2.46 14.77 -1.95
CA THR A 144 -2.07 15.91 -1.10
C THR A 144 -2.01 17.26 -1.84
N ALA A 145 -1.95 17.25 -3.18
CA ALA A 145 -1.66 18.43 -4.00
C ALA A 145 -2.89 19.30 -4.31
#